data_AF-A0AAU9T019-F1
#
_entry.id   AF-A0AAU9T019-F1
#
_cell.length_a   1.000
_cell.length_b   1.000
_cell.length_c   1.000
_cell.angle_alpha   90.00
_cell.angle_beta   90.00
_cell.angle_gamma   90.00
#
_symmetry.space_group_name_H-M   'P 1'
#
loop_
_entity.id
_entity.type
_entity.pdbx_description
1 polymer ?
#
loop_
_entity_poly.entity_id
_entity_poly.type
_entity_poly.pdbx_seq_one_letter_code
_entity_poly.pdbx_strand_id
1 'polypeptide(L)'
;MARSLPQAKFWDGVLYKYQGYWLPSKGLKGMISLRKHFKSRDSDIILSNFSKSGTTWLKGLIFTILNRAQFAPDSATHPLLICNPHNLVPFFDLQIYDDGNKNPNIENLHNLRIFATHLPFSLLPHCISYSNCLIVYIRRNPMDQLISRWLFAVNQSPEHKEASSIEEVVKMFQEGICAFGPFWDHVLEYWNRSLEEKDRILFLKYEELKEDIISQINSLDIF
;
A
#
# COMPACT_ATOMS: atom_id res chain seq x y z
N MET A 1 12.00 -2.87 -21.22
CA MET A 1 11.62 -3.80 -20.14
C MET A 1 10.14 -4.21 -20.18
N ALA A 2 9.17 -3.30 -20.22
CA ALA A 2 7.75 -3.70 -20.16
C ALA A 2 7.23 -4.54 -21.35
N ARG A 3 7.78 -4.36 -22.57
CA ARG A 3 7.29 -5.07 -23.79
C ARG A 3 7.58 -6.58 -23.81
N SER A 4 8.46 -7.10 -22.95
CA SER A 4 8.84 -8.53 -22.91
C SER A 4 8.22 -9.30 -21.74
N LEU A 5 7.49 -8.63 -20.84
CA LEU A 5 6.84 -9.30 -19.72
C LEU A 5 5.50 -9.89 -20.16
N PRO A 6 5.09 -11.05 -19.61
CA PRO A 6 3.74 -11.57 -19.82
C PRO A 6 2.71 -10.52 -19.42
N GLN A 7 1.66 -10.37 -20.23
CA GLN A 7 0.60 -9.39 -20.02
C GLN A 7 -0.74 -10.10 -19.84
N ALA A 8 -1.58 -9.51 -19.00
CA ALA A 8 -2.98 -9.88 -18.88
C ALA A 8 -3.83 -8.61 -18.89
N LYS A 9 -4.97 -8.66 -19.56
CA LYS A 9 -5.97 -7.60 -19.42
C LYS A 9 -6.85 -7.96 -18.24
N PHE A 10 -6.81 -7.13 -17.19
CA PHE A 10 -7.80 -7.13 -16.13
C PHE A 10 -8.90 -6.11 -16.49
N TRP A 11 -10.04 -6.21 -15.83
CA TRP A 11 -11.20 -5.36 -16.12
C TRP A 11 -10.92 -3.85 -15.93
N ASP A 12 -9.97 -3.50 -15.06
CA ASP A 12 -9.54 -2.12 -14.78
C ASP A 12 -8.21 -1.71 -15.48
N GLY A 13 -7.64 -2.54 -16.35
CA GLY A 13 -6.46 -2.19 -17.15
C GLY A 13 -5.52 -3.34 -17.52
N VAL A 14 -4.40 -3.00 -18.15
CA VAL A 14 -3.35 -3.97 -18.54
C VAL A 14 -2.36 -4.16 -17.39
N LEU A 15 -2.11 -5.43 -17.05
CA LEU A 15 -1.17 -5.86 -16.02
C LEU A 15 0.03 -6.55 -16.65
N TYR A 16 1.19 -6.41 -16.01
CA TYR A 16 2.46 -7.01 -16.41
C TYR A 16 2.94 -7.95 -15.32
N LYS A 17 3.24 -9.20 -15.67
CA LYS A 17 3.76 -10.18 -14.71
C LYS A 17 5.25 -9.98 -14.48
N TYR A 18 5.64 -9.72 -13.24
CA TYR A 18 7.03 -9.55 -12.82
C TYR A 18 7.27 -10.29 -11.50
N GLN A 19 8.27 -11.19 -11.49
CA GLN A 19 8.64 -11.98 -10.31
C GLN A 19 7.44 -12.63 -9.59
N GLY A 20 6.50 -13.19 -10.36
CA GLY A 20 5.30 -13.85 -9.82
C GLY A 20 4.07 -12.95 -9.68
N TYR A 21 4.24 -11.63 -9.61
CA TYR A 21 3.16 -10.68 -9.35
C TYR A 21 2.70 -9.91 -10.58
N TRP A 22 1.43 -9.52 -10.61
CA TRP A 22 0.82 -8.71 -11.66
C TRP A 22 0.81 -7.23 -11.27
N LEU A 23 1.57 -6.39 -11.97
CA LEU A 23 1.67 -4.97 -11.68
C LEU A 23 1.01 -4.12 -12.78
N PRO A 24 0.30 -3.03 -12.43
CA PRO A 24 -0.11 -2.04 -13.41
C PRO A 24 1.12 -1.31 -13.95
N SER A 25 1.06 -0.76 -15.16
CA SER A 25 2.20 -0.09 -15.81
C SER A 25 2.89 0.94 -14.91
N LYS A 26 2.10 1.78 -14.21
CA LYS A 26 2.61 2.76 -13.23
C LYS A 26 3.35 2.10 -12.07
N GLY A 27 2.75 1.09 -11.45
CA GLY A 27 3.36 0.35 -10.34
C GLY A 27 4.63 -0.40 -10.74
N LEU A 28 4.68 -0.99 -11.94
CA LEU A 28 5.90 -1.65 -12.45
C LEU A 28 7.05 -0.64 -12.61
N LYS A 29 6.80 0.49 -13.27
CA LYS A 29 7.81 1.53 -13.48
C LYS A 29 8.30 2.12 -12.16
N GLY A 30 7.36 2.42 -11.26
CA GLY A 30 7.69 2.99 -9.97
C GLY A 30 8.42 2.02 -9.06
N MET A 31 8.07 0.73 -9.04
CA MET A 31 8.82 -0.31 -8.34
C MET A 31 10.28 -0.40 -8.83
N ILE A 32 10.51 -0.37 -10.15
CA ILE A 32 11.88 -0.38 -10.72
C ILE A 32 12.67 0.84 -10.26
N SER A 33 12.05 2.03 -10.33
CA SER A 33 12.67 3.30 -9.91
C SER A 33 13.00 3.29 -8.42
N LEU A 34 12.01 2.92 -7.60
CA LEU A 34 12.11 2.79 -6.15
C LEU A 34 13.24 1.83 -5.75
N ARG A 35 13.30 0.62 -6.30
CA ARG A 35 14.38 -0.36 -5.99
C ARG A 35 15.76 0.15 -6.34
N LYS A 36 15.89 1.00 -7.35
CA LYS A 36 17.18 1.56 -7.79
C LYS A 36 17.64 2.73 -6.92
N HIS A 37 16.71 3.57 -6.49
CA HIS A 37 17.03 4.90 -5.95
C HIS A 37 16.70 5.07 -4.47
N PHE A 38 15.77 4.30 -3.91
CA PHE A 38 15.38 4.43 -2.50
C PHE A 38 16.47 3.96 -1.55
N LYS A 39 16.69 4.76 -0.50
CA LYS A 39 17.58 4.45 0.63
C LYS A 39 16.77 4.53 1.91
N SER A 40 16.59 3.37 2.54
CA SER A 40 15.91 3.28 3.83
C SER A 40 16.71 3.96 4.92
N ARG A 41 16.00 4.49 5.91
CA ARG A 41 16.50 4.86 7.24
C ARG A 41 15.80 3.98 8.26
N ASP A 42 16.50 3.67 9.34
CA ASP A 42 15.91 2.88 10.44
C ASP A 42 14.66 3.54 11.04
N SER A 43 14.55 4.86 10.96
CA SER A 43 13.39 5.62 11.42
C SER A 43 12.23 5.71 10.40
N ASP A 44 12.34 5.09 9.22
CA ASP A 44 11.26 5.11 8.24
C ASP A 44 10.12 4.19 8.67
N ILE A 45 8.89 4.60 8.32
CA ILE A 45 7.68 3.83 8.55
C ILE A 45 7.00 3.55 7.21
N ILE A 46 6.73 2.29 6.94
CA ILE A 46 6.16 1.82 5.66
C ILE A 46 4.77 1.24 5.93
N LEU A 47 3.75 1.91 5.39
CA LEU A 47 2.36 1.47 5.44
C LEU A 47 2.08 0.62 4.21
N SER A 48 2.01 -0.70 4.40
CA SER A 48 1.77 -1.64 3.31
C SER A 48 0.39 -2.26 3.41
N ASN A 49 -0.23 -2.55 2.27
CA ASN A 49 -1.49 -3.26 2.18
C ASN A 49 -1.79 -3.62 0.74
N PHE A 50 -2.52 -4.71 0.55
CA PHE A 50 -3.21 -4.91 -0.71
C PHE A 50 -4.24 -3.79 -0.93
N SER A 51 -4.33 -3.26 -2.15
CA SER A 51 -5.20 -2.11 -2.45
C SER A 51 -6.63 -2.33 -1.94
N LYS A 52 -7.24 -1.28 -1.38
CA LYS A 52 -8.61 -1.28 -0.80
C LYS A 52 -8.78 -2.03 0.53
N SER A 53 -7.69 -2.30 1.24
CA SER A 53 -7.71 -2.88 2.59
C SER A 53 -7.73 -1.85 3.73
N GLY A 54 -8.14 -0.60 3.47
CA GLY A 54 -8.21 0.46 4.49
C GLY A 54 -7.06 1.49 4.46
N THR A 55 -6.36 1.62 3.33
CA THR A 55 -5.17 2.47 3.19
C THR A 55 -5.37 3.92 3.64
N THR A 56 -6.49 4.56 3.24
CA THR A 56 -6.79 5.96 3.58
C THR A 56 -6.94 6.13 5.09
N TRP A 57 -7.59 5.16 5.74
CA TRP A 57 -7.81 5.18 7.18
C TRP A 57 -6.49 4.96 7.93
N LEU A 58 -5.71 3.95 7.54
CA LEU A 58 -4.39 3.68 8.12
C LEU A 58 -3.45 4.89 7.98
N LYS A 59 -3.40 5.53 6.81
CA LYS A 59 -2.61 6.76 6.59
C LYS A 59 -3.01 7.87 7.55
N GLY A 60 -4.31 8.11 7.71
CA GLY A 60 -4.83 9.13 8.62
C GLY A 60 -4.47 8.84 10.07
N LEU A 61 -4.70 7.61 10.53
CA LEU A 61 -4.40 7.20 11.91
C LEU A 61 -2.92 7.35 12.25
N ILE A 62 -2.05 6.77 11.42
CA ILE A 62 -0.61 6.80 11.66
C ILE A 62 -0.08 8.24 11.58
N PHE A 63 -0.56 9.04 10.63
CA PHE A 63 -0.19 10.46 10.54
C PHE A 63 -0.58 11.22 11.82
N THR A 64 -1.81 11.06 12.31
CA THR A 64 -2.28 11.72 13.54
C THR A 64 -1.45 11.30 14.74
N ILE A 65 -1.18 9.99 14.91
CA ILE A 65 -0.41 9.48 16.04
C ILE A 65 1.00 10.08 16.06
N LEU A 66 1.69 10.05 14.92
CA LEU A 66 3.09 10.49 14.83
C LEU A 66 3.26 12.00 14.92
N ASN A 67 2.25 12.77 14.50
CA ASN A 67 2.32 14.22 14.49
C ASN A 67 1.52 14.88 15.61
N ARG A 68 0.99 14.12 16.58
CA ARG A 68 0.14 14.63 17.67
C ARG A 68 0.77 15.78 18.49
N ALA A 69 2.10 15.79 18.60
CA ALA A 69 2.84 16.85 19.30
C ALA A 69 2.91 18.16 18.49
N GLN A 70 2.91 18.07 17.16
CA GLN A 70 2.94 19.23 16.26
C GLN A 70 1.53 19.70 15.91
N PHE A 71 0.61 18.77 15.71
CA PHE A 71 -0.79 18.99 15.37
C PHE A 71 -1.65 18.24 16.37
N ALA A 72 -2.19 18.95 17.37
CA ALA A 72 -3.12 18.36 18.32
C ALA A 72 -4.33 17.74 17.57
N PRO A 73 -4.80 16.53 17.94
CA PRO A 73 -5.89 15.86 17.21
C PRO A 73 -7.21 16.65 17.13
N ASP A 74 -7.47 17.52 18.10
CA ASP A 74 -8.64 18.40 18.19
C ASP A 74 -8.39 19.80 17.58
N SER A 75 -7.21 20.04 17.01
CA SER A 75 -6.89 21.31 16.38
C SER A 75 -7.78 21.56 15.16
N ALA A 76 -8.40 22.75 15.12
CA ALA A 76 -9.18 23.22 13.96
C ALA A 76 -8.33 23.37 12.69
N THR A 77 -6.99 23.40 12.81
CA THR A 77 -6.05 23.49 11.69
C THR A 77 -5.35 22.15 11.41
N HIS A 78 -5.84 21.04 11.96
CA HIS A 78 -5.23 19.73 11.74
C HIS A 78 -5.14 19.40 10.23
N PRO A 79 -3.98 18.96 9.70
CA PRO A 79 -3.79 18.77 8.26
C PRO A 79 -4.82 17.85 7.59
N LEU A 80 -5.32 16.84 8.31
CA LEU A 80 -6.36 15.93 7.79
C LEU A 80 -7.73 16.58 7.54
N LEU A 81 -7.99 17.78 8.07
CA LEU A 81 -9.24 18.52 7.82
C LEU A 81 -9.22 19.22 6.45
N ILE A 82 -8.03 19.53 5.92
CA ILE A 82 -7.86 20.31 4.69
C ILE A 82 -7.12 19.53 3.59
N CYS A 83 -6.52 18.39 3.92
CA CYS A 83 -5.69 17.61 3.03
C CYS A 83 -6.06 16.12 3.08
N ASN A 84 -6.17 15.49 1.91
CA ASN A 84 -6.43 14.07 1.83
C ASN A 84 -5.23 13.27 2.41
N PRO A 85 -5.45 12.18 3.19
CA PRO A 85 -4.36 11.38 3.77
C PRO A 85 -3.34 10.87 2.74
N HIS A 86 -3.75 10.67 1.47
CA HIS A 86 -2.86 10.25 0.40
C HIS A 86 -1.81 11.30 0.00
N ASN A 87 -2.02 12.58 0.35
CA ASN A 87 -1.06 13.65 0.13
C ASN A 87 -0.09 13.80 1.32
N LEU A 88 -0.54 13.47 2.53
CA LEU A 88 0.27 13.55 3.75
C LEU A 88 1.20 12.34 3.89
N VAL A 89 0.73 11.16 3.48
CA VAL A 89 1.50 9.91 3.46
C VAL A 89 1.52 9.40 2.02
N PRO A 90 2.47 9.84 1.18
CA PRO A 90 2.50 9.49 -0.23
C PRO A 90 2.91 8.04 -0.47
N PHE A 91 2.41 7.45 -1.55
CA PHE A 91 2.90 6.18 -2.07
C PHE A 91 4.26 6.37 -2.71
N PHE A 92 5.27 5.65 -2.23
CA PHE A 92 6.60 5.85 -2.78
C PHE A 92 6.76 5.28 -4.20
N ASP A 93 6.01 4.23 -4.57
CA ASP A 93 6.08 3.53 -5.85
C ASP A 93 5.06 4.06 -6.86
N LEU A 94 4.15 4.94 -6.45
CA LEU A 94 3.09 5.48 -7.31
C LEU A 94 3.09 7.01 -7.40
N GLN A 95 3.68 7.72 -6.43
CA GLN A 95 3.66 9.19 -6.36
C GLN A 95 5.07 9.80 -6.24
N ILE A 96 5.99 9.16 -5.51
CA ILE A 96 7.33 9.74 -5.29
C ILE A 96 8.31 9.30 -6.39
N TYR A 97 8.52 7.99 -6.54
CA TYR A 97 9.42 7.40 -7.54
C TYR A 97 8.67 7.07 -8.83
N ASP A 98 7.83 7.98 -9.32
CA ASP A 98 7.04 7.76 -10.52
C ASP A 98 7.85 7.89 -11.83
N ASP A 99 7.20 7.78 -12.98
CA ASP A 99 7.88 7.86 -14.28
C ASP A 99 8.41 9.28 -14.60
N GLY A 100 7.86 10.30 -13.95
CA GLY A 100 8.24 11.70 -14.12
C GLY A 100 9.41 12.12 -13.21
N ASN A 101 9.56 11.50 -12.05
CA ASN A 101 10.64 11.78 -11.11
C ASN A 101 11.29 10.50 -10.57
N LYS A 102 12.34 10.04 -11.25
CA LYS A 102 13.00 8.77 -10.92
C LYS A 102 13.97 8.86 -9.74
N ASN A 103 14.39 10.06 -9.35
CA ASN A 103 15.32 10.28 -8.24
C ASN A 103 14.95 11.54 -7.44
N PRO A 104 13.79 11.52 -6.76
CA PRO A 104 13.32 12.64 -5.94
C PRO A 104 14.25 12.87 -4.75
N ASN A 105 14.44 14.14 -4.37
CA ASN A 105 15.04 14.46 -3.09
C ASN A 105 14.00 14.30 -1.98
N ILE A 106 14.04 13.15 -1.31
CA ILE A 106 13.17 12.81 -0.17
C ILE A 106 13.78 13.20 1.19
N GLU A 107 14.95 13.83 1.19
CA GLU A 107 15.63 14.24 2.43
C GLU A 107 14.92 15.42 3.11
N ASN A 108 14.15 16.21 2.35
CA ASN A 108 13.35 17.32 2.85
C ASN A 108 12.02 16.89 3.50
N LEU A 109 11.64 15.61 3.39
CA LEU A 109 10.56 15.06 4.21
C LEU A 109 11.10 15.05 5.65
N HIS A 110 10.48 15.85 6.54
CA HIS A 110 10.89 16.08 7.94
C HIS A 110 11.22 14.78 8.71
N ASN A 111 11.79 14.89 9.92
CA ASN A 111 12.43 13.83 10.72
C ASN A 111 11.76 12.43 10.71
N LEU A 112 10.45 12.30 10.51
CA LEU A 112 9.75 11.02 10.36
C LEU A 112 9.22 10.85 8.92
N ARG A 113 9.86 9.97 8.15
CA ARG A 113 9.40 9.66 6.80
C ARG A 113 8.40 8.50 6.84
N ILE A 114 7.17 8.80 6.46
CA ILE A 114 6.08 7.83 6.37
C ILE A 114 5.76 7.63 4.89
N PHE A 115 5.85 6.39 4.43
CA PHE A 115 5.54 6.02 3.05
C PHE A 115 4.43 5.00 3.03
N ALA A 116 3.69 4.95 1.92
CA ALA A 116 2.77 3.85 1.66
C ALA A 116 3.16 3.05 0.42
N THR A 117 2.67 1.82 0.34
CA THR A 117 2.83 0.97 -0.84
C THR A 117 1.75 -0.08 -0.96
N HIS A 118 1.53 -0.55 -2.19
CA HIS A 118 0.76 -1.75 -2.50
C HIS A 118 1.63 -2.90 -3.00
N LEU A 119 2.96 -2.76 -2.94
CA LEU A 119 3.86 -3.80 -3.39
C LEU A 119 3.84 -4.99 -2.42
N PRO A 120 3.90 -6.23 -2.93
CA PRO A 120 4.24 -7.40 -2.11
C PRO A 120 5.63 -7.21 -1.50
N PHE A 121 5.89 -7.87 -0.37
CA PHE A 121 7.11 -7.67 0.41
C PHE A 121 8.36 -7.98 -0.43
N SER A 122 8.32 -9.05 -1.22
CA SER A 122 9.42 -9.49 -2.09
C SER A 122 9.81 -8.49 -3.19
N LEU A 123 8.92 -7.53 -3.51
CA LEU A 123 9.18 -6.48 -4.48
C LEU A 123 9.59 -5.14 -3.88
N LEU A 124 9.63 -5.03 -2.54
CA LEU A 124 10.17 -3.85 -1.88
C LEU A 124 11.68 -3.70 -2.16
N PRO A 125 12.22 -2.47 -2.07
CA PRO A 125 13.66 -2.22 -2.07
C PRO A 125 14.42 -3.13 -1.11
N HIS A 126 15.49 -3.76 -1.59
CA HIS A 126 16.32 -4.66 -0.77
C HIS A 126 16.86 -3.99 0.49
N CYS A 127 17.11 -2.67 0.46
CA CYS A 127 17.57 -1.93 1.63
C CYS A 127 16.57 -1.99 2.81
N ILE A 128 15.27 -2.17 2.57
CA ILE A 128 14.25 -2.33 3.61
C ILE A 128 14.40 -3.66 4.36
N SER A 129 14.91 -4.71 3.71
CA SER A 129 15.15 -6.00 4.35
C SER A 129 16.35 -5.98 5.31
N TYR A 130 17.23 -4.98 5.21
CA TYR A 130 18.44 -4.85 6.01
C TYR A 130 18.40 -3.67 6.98
N SER A 131 17.32 -2.89 7.01
CA SER A 131 17.13 -1.76 7.90
C SER A 131 16.08 -2.06 8.96
N ASN A 132 16.09 -1.28 10.03
CA ASN A 132 15.12 -1.39 11.12
C ASN A 132 13.81 -0.63 10.84
N CYS A 133 13.51 -0.33 9.57
CA CYS A 133 12.28 0.36 9.19
C CYS A 133 11.06 -0.40 9.72
N LEU A 134 10.16 0.31 10.38
CA LEU A 134 8.89 -0.25 10.81
C LEU A 134 7.97 -0.45 9.60
N ILE A 135 7.33 -1.61 9.52
CA ILE A 135 6.32 -1.91 8.51
C ILE A 135 5.00 -2.15 9.22
N VAL A 136 3.98 -1.39 8.85
CA VAL A 136 2.60 -1.63 9.29
C VAL A 136 1.83 -2.16 8.10
N TYR A 137 1.52 -3.46 8.14
CA TYR A 137 0.72 -4.12 7.13
C TYR A 137 -0.74 -4.23 7.60
N ILE A 138 -1.71 -3.87 6.75
CA ILE A 138 -3.13 -4.12 7.04
C ILE A 138 -3.75 -5.02 5.98
N ARG A 139 -4.35 -6.13 6.43
CA ARG A 139 -5.20 -6.98 5.59
C ARG A 139 -6.68 -6.68 5.80
N ARG A 140 -7.48 -7.01 4.80
CA ARG A 140 -8.95 -7.03 4.87
C ARG A 140 -9.47 -8.35 4.32
N ASN A 141 -10.68 -8.73 4.69
CA ASN A 141 -11.39 -9.85 4.07
C ASN A 141 -11.31 -9.71 2.53
N PRO A 142 -10.90 -10.76 1.80
CA PRO A 142 -10.71 -10.70 0.34
C PRO A 142 -11.97 -10.33 -0.43
N MET A 143 -13.14 -10.78 0.02
CA MET A 143 -14.41 -10.49 -0.66
C MET A 143 -14.78 -9.02 -0.51
N ASP A 144 -14.71 -8.49 0.72
CA ASP A 144 -14.95 -7.07 0.97
C ASP A 144 -13.95 -6.16 0.24
N GLN A 145 -12.70 -6.59 0.19
CA GLN A 145 -11.63 -5.91 -0.55
C GLN A 145 -11.93 -5.88 -2.05
N LEU A 146 -12.33 -7.01 -2.63
CA LEU A 146 -12.62 -7.13 -4.05
C LEU A 146 -13.83 -6.28 -4.46
N ILE A 147 -14.91 -6.33 -3.68
CA ILE A 147 -16.09 -5.49 -3.90
C ILE A 147 -15.73 -4.01 -3.77
N SER A 148 -14.94 -3.64 -2.76
CA SER A 148 -14.48 -2.26 -2.59
C SER A 148 -13.65 -1.78 -3.78
N ARG A 149 -12.83 -2.65 -4.37
CA ARG A 149 -12.06 -2.36 -5.59
C ARG A 149 -12.95 -2.22 -6.81
N TRP A 150 -13.91 -3.12 -6.97
CA TRP A 150 -14.86 -3.10 -8.06
C TRP A 150 -15.64 -1.79 -8.10
N LEU A 151 -16.27 -1.43 -6.98
CA LEU A 151 -17.00 -0.16 -6.83
C LEU A 151 -16.10 1.05 -7.04
N PHE A 152 -14.87 1.00 -6.54
CA PHE A 152 -13.92 2.11 -6.71
C PHE A 152 -13.54 2.36 -8.17
N ALA A 153 -13.30 1.32 -8.97
CA ALA A 153 -12.95 1.56 -10.37
C ALA A 153 -14.19 1.91 -11.21
N VAL A 154 -15.35 1.33 -10.95
CA VAL A 154 -16.62 1.75 -11.60
C VAL A 154 -16.91 3.23 -11.33
N ASN A 155 -16.65 3.72 -10.12
CA ASN A 155 -16.81 5.15 -9.80
C ASN A 155 -15.77 6.06 -10.48
N GLN A 156 -14.59 5.55 -10.82
CA GLN A 156 -13.56 6.32 -11.55
C GLN A 156 -13.82 6.37 -13.04
N SER A 157 -14.29 5.28 -13.62
CA SER A 157 -14.75 5.21 -15.00
C SER A 157 -15.92 4.23 -15.10
N PRO A 158 -17.14 4.73 -15.36
CA PRO A 158 -18.32 3.88 -15.50
C PRO A 158 -18.17 2.79 -16.58
N GLU A 159 -17.31 3.02 -17.58
CA GLU A 159 -16.98 2.07 -18.65
C GLU A 159 -16.43 0.74 -18.10
N HIS A 160 -15.80 0.74 -16.92
CA HIS A 160 -15.34 -0.49 -16.28
C HIS A 160 -16.46 -1.44 -15.87
N LYS A 161 -17.68 -0.92 -15.64
CA LYS A 161 -18.85 -1.75 -15.35
C LYS A 161 -19.31 -2.54 -16.58
N GLU A 162 -19.14 -1.95 -17.76
CA GLU A 162 -19.46 -2.58 -19.04
C GLU A 162 -18.34 -3.53 -19.51
N ALA A 163 -17.11 -3.28 -19.05
CA ALA A 163 -15.94 -4.03 -19.46
C ALA A 163 -15.87 -5.48 -18.93
N SER A 164 -16.45 -5.79 -17.76
CA SER A 164 -16.47 -7.15 -17.20
C SER A 164 -17.57 -7.33 -16.15
N SER A 165 -18.18 -8.52 -16.09
CA SER A 165 -19.14 -8.87 -15.04
C SER A 165 -18.43 -9.12 -13.70
N ILE A 166 -19.14 -9.04 -12.58
CA ILE A 166 -18.56 -9.30 -11.27
C ILE A 166 -18.05 -10.75 -11.15
N GLU A 167 -18.70 -11.70 -11.82
CA GLU A 167 -18.31 -13.12 -11.88
C GLU A 167 -16.95 -13.29 -12.57
N GLU A 168 -16.73 -12.59 -13.69
CA GLU A 168 -15.44 -12.58 -14.39
C GLU A 168 -14.34 -11.98 -13.50
N VAL A 169 -14.64 -10.87 -12.81
CA VAL A 169 -13.71 -10.24 -11.87
C VAL A 169 -13.32 -11.19 -10.74
N VAL A 170 -14.28 -11.92 -10.17
CA VAL A 170 -14.03 -12.93 -9.13
C VAL A 170 -13.18 -14.07 -9.67
N LYS A 171 -13.48 -14.59 -10.87
CA LYS A 171 -12.70 -15.66 -11.50
C LYS A 171 -11.24 -15.24 -11.72
N MET A 172 -11.02 -14.06 -12.29
CA MET A 172 -9.67 -13.54 -12.50
C MET A 172 -8.91 -13.33 -11.18
N PHE A 173 -9.60 -12.85 -10.14
CA PHE A 173 -9.03 -12.71 -8.81
C PHE A 173 -8.63 -14.07 -8.21
N GLN A 174 -9.45 -15.11 -8.38
CA GLN A 174 -9.14 -16.48 -7.95
C GLN A 174 -7.93 -17.06 -8.69
N GLU A 175 -7.78 -16.73 -9.98
CA GLU A 175 -6.59 -17.09 -10.79
C GLU A 175 -5.35 -16.23 -10.43
N GLY A 176 -5.48 -15.30 -9.48
CA GLY A 176 -4.41 -14.41 -9.03
C GLY A 176 -4.12 -13.25 -9.97
N ILE A 177 -4.90 -13.08 -11.04
CA ILE A 177 -4.74 -12.01 -12.02
C ILE A 177 -5.48 -10.76 -11.52
N CYS A 178 -4.80 -9.95 -10.73
CA CYS A 178 -5.30 -8.65 -10.28
C CYS A 178 -4.12 -7.72 -9.95
N ALA A 179 -4.29 -6.39 -9.97
CA ALA A 179 -3.15 -5.51 -9.73
C ALA A 179 -2.59 -5.68 -8.32
N PHE A 180 -1.28 -5.85 -8.24
CA PHE A 180 -0.47 -6.26 -7.08
C PHE A 180 -0.69 -7.70 -6.60
N GLY A 181 -1.50 -8.49 -7.31
CA GLY A 181 -1.78 -9.89 -7.00
C GLY A 181 -0.69 -10.85 -7.50
N PRO A 182 -0.75 -12.13 -7.07
CA PRO A 182 -1.91 -12.76 -6.43
C PRO A 182 -2.15 -12.32 -4.98
N PHE A 183 -3.43 -12.19 -4.59
CA PHE A 183 -3.81 -11.69 -3.26
C PHE A 183 -3.27 -12.57 -2.11
N TRP A 184 -3.39 -13.88 -2.25
CA TRP A 184 -3.01 -14.83 -1.19
C TRP A 184 -1.52 -14.78 -0.91
N ASP A 185 -0.69 -14.86 -1.95
CA ASP A 185 0.77 -14.74 -1.84
C ASP A 185 1.17 -13.39 -1.24
N HIS A 186 0.54 -12.30 -1.69
CA HIS A 186 0.80 -10.97 -1.15
C HIS A 186 0.54 -10.90 0.36
N VAL A 187 -0.59 -11.40 0.84
CA VAL A 187 -0.92 -11.40 2.28
C VAL A 187 0.00 -12.35 3.06
N LEU A 188 0.27 -13.54 2.52
CA LEU A 188 1.10 -14.56 3.16
C LEU A 188 2.55 -14.12 3.31
N GLU A 189 3.11 -13.38 2.35
CA GLU A 189 4.46 -12.83 2.47
C GLU A 189 4.60 -11.93 3.71
N TYR A 190 3.68 -10.97 3.89
CA TYR A 190 3.71 -10.09 5.05
C TYR A 190 3.37 -10.81 6.35
N TRP A 191 2.45 -11.78 6.32
CA TRP A 191 2.09 -12.57 7.49
C TRP A 191 3.25 -13.41 7.99
N ASN A 192 3.92 -14.17 7.11
CA ASN A 192 5.05 -15.00 7.50
C ASN A 192 6.20 -14.12 8.03
N ARG A 193 6.46 -12.99 7.36
CA ARG A 193 7.45 -12.01 7.82
C ARG A 193 7.11 -11.41 9.17
N SER A 194 5.84 -11.12 9.46
CA SER A 194 5.45 -10.59 10.78
C SER A 194 5.57 -11.61 11.90
N LEU A 195 5.56 -12.92 11.59
CA LEU A 195 5.86 -13.96 12.57
C LEU A 195 7.35 -14.04 12.92
N GLU A 196 8.22 -13.76 11.94
CA GLU A 196 9.68 -13.78 12.07
C GLU A 196 10.26 -12.47 12.65
N GLU A 197 9.67 -11.34 12.29
CA GLU A 197 10.20 -9.99 12.53
C GLU A 197 9.21 -9.15 13.36
N LYS A 198 8.73 -9.70 14.48
CA LYS A 198 7.64 -9.13 15.31
C LYS A 198 7.89 -7.70 15.80
N ASP A 199 9.15 -7.34 16.04
CA ASP A 199 9.53 -6.01 16.53
C ASP A 199 9.52 -4.94 15.41
N ARG A 200 9.43 -5.38 14.15
CA ARG A 200 9.58 -4.53 12.97
C ARG A 200 8.36 -4.57 12.04
N ILE A 201 7.56 -5.62 12.08
CA ILE A 201 6.42 -5.79 11.18
C ILE A 201 5.17 -6.03 12.00
N LEU A 202 4.32 -5.01 12.05
CA LEU A 202 3.00 -5.13 12.63
C LEU A 202 1.99 -5.55 11.58
N PHE A 203 1.23 -6.61 11.87
CA PHE A 203 0.21 -7.14 11.00
C PHE A 203 -1.18 -6.90 11.57
N LEU A 204 -1.90 -5.95 10.98
CA LEU A 204 -3.25 -5.54 11.37
C LEU A 204 -4.31 -6.21 10.49
N LYS A 205 -5.52 -6.32 11.06
CA LYS A 205 -6.72 -6.71 10.32
C LYS A 205 -7.72 -5.56 10.36
N TYR A 206 -8.23 -5.20 9.19
CA TYR A 206 -9.21 -4.12 9.04
C TYR A 206 -10.45 -4.35 9.89
N GLU A 207 -10.90 -5.60 9.99
CA GLU A 207 -12.09 -5.97 10.76
C GLU A 207 -11.88 -5.73 12.26
N GLU A 208 -10.73 -6.13 12.80
CA GLU A 208 -10.36 -5.92 14.20
C GLU A 208 -10.15 -4.43 14.51
N LEU A 209 -9.50 -3.70 13.61
CA LEU A 209 -9.32 -2.25 13.72
C LEU A 209 -10.67 -1.52 13.77
N LYS A 210 -11.66 -2.00 13.00
CA LYS A 210 -13.02 -1.46 12.97
C LYS A 210 -13.81 -1.79 14.23
N GLU A 211 -13.59 -2.97 14.81
CA GLU A 211 -14.27 -3.42 16.02
C GLU A 211 -13.75 -2.70 17.28
N ASP A 212 -12.43 -2.61 17.44
CA ASP A 212 -11.81 -1.93 18.57
C ASP A 212 -10.56 -1.18 18.13
N ILE A 213 -10.78 0.08 17.74
CA ILE A 213 -9.69 0.94 17.27
C ILE A 213 -8.69 1.27 18.38
N ILE A 214 -9.14 1.39 19.64
CA ILE A 214 -8.28 1.85 20.74
C ILE A 214 -7.29 0.74 21.09
N SER A 215 -7.77 -0.49 21.24
CA SER A 215 -6.91 -1.64 21.53
C SER A 215 -5.92 -1.90 20.40
N GLN A 216 -6.37 -1.82 19.14
CA GLN A 216 -5.52 -2.02 17.97
C GLN A 216 -4.52 -0.87 17.75
N ILE A 217 -4.83 0.35 18.20
CA ILE A 217 -3.88 1.46 18.17
C ILE A 217 -2.89 1.36 19.34
N ASN A 218 -3.33 0.96 20.53
CA ASN A 218 -2.43 0.80 21.67
C ASN A 218 -1.43 -0.35 21.44
N SER A 219 -1.76 -1.37 20.63
CA SER A 219 -0.78 -2.37 20.21
C SER A 219 0.29 -1.81 19.24
N LEU A 220 0.09 -0.59 18.70
CA LEU A 220 1.14 0.20 18.03
C LEU A 220 2.06 0.91 19.04
N ASP A 221 2.29 0.37 20.25
CA ASP A 221 3.23 0.85 21.30
C ASP A 221 4.70 1.04 20.83
N ILE A 222 4.92 0.91 19.53
CA ILE A 222 6.12 1.19 18.75
C ILE A 222 6.27 2.71 18.44
N PHE A 223 5.41 3.59 18.97
CA PHE A 223 5.42 5.04 18.75
C PHE A 223 5.37 5.93 20.00
#